data_AF-A0A3L7UG38-F1
#
_entry.id   AF-A0A3L7UG38-F1
#
_cell.length_a   1.000
_cell.length_b   1.000
_cell.length_c   1.000
_cell.angle_alpha   90.00
_cell.angle_beta   90.00
_cell.angle_gamma   90.00
#
_symmetry.space_group_name_H-M   'P 1'
#
loop_
_entity.id
_entity.type
_entity.pdbx_description
1 polymer ?
#
loop_
_entity_poly.entity_id
_entity_poly.type
_entity_poly.pdbx_seq_one_letter_code
_entity_poly.pdbx_strand_id
1 'polypeptide(L)'
;MPETPEPLAGDLVAASEVLGEVFDARGIRYAVLGGMATILRGRPRFTQDIDILLDVPQIALPGLLDELVDSPSTARRSFRSSSGIT
;
A
#
# COMPACT_ATOMS: atom_id res chain seq x y z
N MET A 1 -9.54 21.98 -10.97
CA MET A 1 -9.18 21.08 -9.84
C MET A 1 -7.65 21.09 -9.79
N PRO A 2 -6.94 20.99 -8.66
CA PRO A 2 -5.51 20.72 -8.77
C PRO A 2 -5.38 19.27 -9.22
N GLU A 3 -5.12 19.08 -10.52
CA GLU A 3 -4.90 17.80 -11.15
C GLU A 3 -3.62 17.22 -10.51
N THR A 4 -3.76 16.26 -9.59
CA THR A 4 -2.59 15.56 -9.06
C THR A 4 -2.08 14.67 -10.20
N PRO A 5 -0.81 14.81 -10.64
CA PRO A 5 -0.32 14.03 -11.76
C PRO A 5 -0.47 12.54 -11.47
N GLU A 6 -0.82 11.77 -12.52
CA GLU A 6 -0.93 10.31 -12.38
C GLU A 6 0.42 9.72 -11.94
N PRO A 7 0.44 8.81 -10.96
CA PRO A 7 1.68 8.20 -10.50
C PRO A 7 2.31 7.40 -11.65
N LEU A 8 3.60 7.61 -11.85
CA LEU A 8 4.40 6.84 -12.79
C LEU A 8 4.70 5.46 -12.21
N ALA A 9 5.07 4.51 -13.08
CA ALA A 9 5.44 3.16 -12.63
C ALA A 9 6.58 3.17 -11.60
N GLY A 10 7.54 4.10 -11.73
CA GLY A 10 8.63 4.27 -10.75
C GLY A 10 8.13 4.70 -9.37
N ASP A 11 7.06 5.50 -9.30
CA ASP A 11 6.47 5.95 -8.04
C ASP A 11 5.83 4.78 -7.29
N LEU A 12 5.18 3.85 -8.01
CA LEU A 12 4.60 2.66 -7.42
C LEU A 12 5.65 1.67 -6.91
N VAL A 13 6.79 1.55 -7.61
CA VAL A 13 7.91 0.73 -7.14
C VAL A 13 8.48 1.31 -5.85
N ALA A 14 8.82 2.60 -5.84
CA ALA A 14 9.36 3.26 -4.65
C ALA A 14 8.40 3.21 -3.46
N ALA A 15 7.10 3.42 -3.70
CA ALA A 15 6.08 3.29 -2.65
C ALA A 15 5.99 1.84 -2.11
N SER A 16 6.11 0.83 -2.99
CA SER A 16 6.10 -0.58 -2.56
C SER A 16 7.32 -0.93 -1.70
N GLU A 17 8.49 -0.38 -2.01
CA GLU A 17 9.72 -0.55 -1.23
C GLU A 17 9.58 0.06 0.16
N VAL A 18 9.12 1.31 0.25
CA VAL A 18 8.87 2.00 1.53
C VAL A 18 7.87 1.25 2.39
N LEU A 19 6.78 0.74 1.80
CA LEU A 19 5.80 -0.07 2.52
C LEU A 19 6.41 -1.37 3.05
N GLY A 20 7.24 -2.03 2.23
CA GLY A 20 7.99 -3.22 2.65
C GLY A 20 8.87 -2.95 3.86
N GLU A 21 9.66 -1.87 3.83
CA GLU A 21 10.54 -1.48 4.93
C GLU A 21 9.78 -1.23 6.24
N VAL A 22 8.65 -0.51 6.19
CA VAL A 22 7.81 -0.23 7.37
C VAL A 22 7.19 -1.51 7.94
N PHE A 23 6.69 -2.39 7.08
CA PHE A 23 6.09 -3.65 7.52
C PHE A 23 7.14 -4.60 8.10
N ASP A 24 8.31 -4.71 7.47
CA ASP A 24 9.42 -5.53 7.95
C ASP A 24 9.95 -5.04 9.30
N ALA A 25 10.12 -3.72 9.48
CA ALA A 25 10.55 -3.12 10.74
C ALA A 25 9.58 -3.43 11.90
N ARG A 26 8.30 -3.60 11.61
CA ARG A 26 7.25 -3.93 12.59
C ARG A 26 6.94 -5.43 12.67
N GLY A 27 7.55 -6.27 11.84
CA GLY A 27 7.25 -7.70 11.75
C GLY A 27 5.82 -7.99 11.29
N ILE A 28 5.22 -7.10 10.49
CA ILE A 28 3.84 -7.25 10.00
C ILE A 28 3.86 -8.17 8.79
N ARG A 29 3.11 -9.28 8.87
CA ARG A 29 2.90 -10.12 7.69
C ARG A 29 1.96 -9.42 6.73
N TYR A 30 2.33 -9.39 5.45
CA TYR A 30 1.53 -8.75 4.42
C TYR A 30 1.46 -9.59 3.15
N ALA A 31 0.46 -9.31 2.33
CA ALA A 31 0.35 -9.87 0.98
C ALA A 31 -0.01 -8.76 -0.01
N VAL A 32 0.73 -8.70 -1.13
CA VAL A 32 0.39 -7.83 -2.26
C VAL A 32 -0.80 -8.42 -3.01
N LEU A 33 -1.78 -7.58 -3.32
CA LEU A 33 -3.00 -7.91 -4.03
C LEU A 33 -3.07 -7.15 -5.38
N GLY A 34 -4.21 -7.29 -6.06
CA GLY A 34 -4.57 -6.43 -7.18
C GLY A 34 -3.66 -6.50 -8.40
N GLY A 35 -3.46 -5.34 -9.03
CA GLY A 35 -2.68 -5.20 -10.26
C GLY A 35 -1.23 -5.60 -10.10
N MET A 36 -0.58 -5.16 -9.01
CA MET A 36 0.81 -5.53 -8.69
C MET A 36 0.97 -7.04 -8.53
N ALA A 37 0.08 -7.71 -7.81
CA ALA A 37 0.13 -9.17 -7.66
C ALA A 37 -0.02 -9.92 -8.99
N THR A 38 -0.80 -9.35 -9.92
CA THR A 38 -1.00 -9.90 -11.28
C THR A 38 0.28 -9.75 -12.12
N ILE A 39 0.93 -8.59 -12.05
CA ILE A 39 2.20 -8.31 -12.73
C ILE A 39 3.30 -9.25 -12.22
N LEU A 40 3.41 -9.43 -10.91
CA LEU A 40 4.37 -10.36 -10.28
C LEU A 40 4.19 -11.81 -10.73
N ARG A 41 2.99 -12.19 -11.21
CA ARG A 41 2.69 -13.51 -11.78
C ARG A 41 2.85 -13.56 -13.30
N GLY A 42 3.58 -12.61 -13.89
CA GLY A 42 3.91 -12.59 -15.31
C GLY A 42 2.75 -12.18 -16.22
N ARG A 43 1.71 -11.55 -15.68
CA ARG A 43 0.58 -11.07 -16.47
C ARG A 43 0.61 -9.54 -16.57
N PRO A 44 0.86 -8.97 -17.77
CA PRO A 44 0.86 -7.53 -17.95
C PRO A 44 -0.48 -6.91 -17.53
N ARG A 45 -0.41 -5.86 -16.72
CA ARG A 45 -1.55 -5.05 -16.31
C ARG A 45 -1.09 -3.64 -16.01
N PHE A 46 -1.94 -2.66 -16.27
CA PHE A 46 -1.78 -1.31 -15.73
C PHE A 46 -2.45 -1.23 -14.36
N THR A 47 -1.80 -0.57 -13.41
CA THR A 47 -2.30 -0.29 -12.07
C THR A 47 -1.79 1.08 -11.67
N GLN A 48 -2.55 1.83 -10.88
CA GLN A 48 -2.20 3.19 -10.45
C GLN A 48 -2.06 3.29 -8.92
N ASP A 49 -2.13 2.14 -8.26
CA ASP A 49 -2.21 1.96 -6.83
C ASP A 49 -1.62 0.61 -6.43
N ILE A 50 -1.43 0.47 -5.12
CA ILE A 50 -0.89 -0.72 -4.46
C ILE A 50 -1.96 -1.20 -3.49
N ASP A 51 -2.48 -2.41 -3.73
CA ASP A 51 -3.38 -3.09 -2.82
C ASP A 51 -2.59 -4.04 -1.92
N ILE A 52 -2.72 -3.89 -0.60
CA ILE A 52 -2.05 -4.76 0.38
C ILE A 52 -3.06 -5.26 1.41
N LEU A 53 -2.94 -6.55 1.75
CA LEU A 53 -3.57 -7.13 2.92
C LEU A 53 -2.54 -7.21 4.06
N LEU A 54 -2.92 -6.72 5.24
CA LEU A 54 -2.07 -6.69 6.43
C LEU A 54 -2.64 -7.60 7.52
N ASP A 55 -1.77 -8.40 8.14
CA ASP A 55 -2.06 -9.07 9.40
C ASP A 55 -1.55 -8.21 10.55
N VAL A 56 -2.41 -7.31 11.01
CA VAL A 56 -2.10 -6.36 12.09
C VAL A 56 -3.22 -6.35 13.12
N PRO A 57 -2.92 -6.41 14.44
CA PRO A 57 -3.92 -6.21 15.47
C PRO A 57 -4.60 -4.84 15.32
N GLN A 58 -5.92 -4.78 15.45
CA GLN A 58 -6.67 -3.52 15.26
C GLN A 58 -6.19 -2.38 16.15
N ILE A 59 -5.68 -2.68 17.36
CA ILE A 59 -5.12 -1.69 18.28
C ILE A 59 -3.80 -1.06 17.77
N ALA A 60 -3.06 -1.77 16.93
CA ALA A 60 -1.79 -1.30 16.35
C ALA A 60 -1.99 -0.56 15.01
N LEU A 61 -3.17 -0.66 14.41
CA LEU A 61 -3.47 -0.07 13.11
C LEU A 61 -3.36 1.47 13.10
N PRO A 62 -3.89 2.24 14.08
CA PRO A 62 -3.79 3.69 14.06
C PRO A 62 -2.34 4.19 14.00
N GLY A 63 -1.47 3.67 14.88
CA GLY A 63 -0.06 4.06 14.89
C GLY A 63 0.72 3.59 13.66
N LEU A 64 0.25 2.57 12.94
CA LEU A 64 0.79 2.23 11.62
C LEU A 64 0.39 3.28 10.58
N LEU A 65 -0.87 3.70 10.57
CA LEU A 65 -1.35 4.71 9.63
C LEU A 65 -0.67 6.06 9.85
N ASP A 66 -0.43 6.46 11.10
CA ASP A 66 0.28 7.70 11.41
C ASP A 66 1.70 7.68 10.83
N GLU A 67 2.46 6.61 11.03
CA GLU A 67 3.81 6.46 10.44
C GLU A 67 3.79 6.47 8.91
N LEU A 68 2.80 5.82 8.30
CA LEU A 68 2.66 5.81 6.85
C LEU A 68 2.31 7.20 6.33
N VAL A 69 1.44 7.97 7.00
CA VAL A 69 1.09 9.34 6.61
C VAL A 69 2.30 10.27 6.64
N ASP A 70 3.19 10.09 7.60
CA ASP A 70 4.41 10.88 7.73
C ASP A 70 5.53 10.44 6.76
N SER A 71 5.36 9.29 6.10
CA SER A 71 6.30 8.81 5.10
C SER A 71 6.17 9.59 3.77
N PRO A 72 7.28 9.95 3.11
CA PRO A 72 7.30 10.77 1.89
C PRO A 72 6.57 10.16 0.68
N SER A 73 6.12 8.90 0.77
CA SER A 73 5.31 8.23 -0.26
C SER A 73 3.80 8.50 -0.13
N THR A 74 3.33 9.08 0.98
CA THR A 74 1.89 9.25 1.25
C THR A 74 1.36 10.56 0.70
N ALA A 75 1.21 10.62 -0.63
CA ALA A 75 0.29 11.54 -1.26
C ALA A 75 -1.15 11.08 -0.96
N ARG A 76 -1.77 11.62 0.11
CA ARG A 76 -3.21 11.59 0.46
C ARG A 76 -4.06 10.69 -0.46
N ARG A 77 -4.15 9.40 -0.14
CA ARG A 77 -5.09 8.49 -0.82
C ARG A 77 -5.90 7.68 0.18
N SER A 78 -7.15 7.44 -0.21
CA SER A 78 -8.21 6.87 0.59
C SER A 78 -7.84 5.49 1.14
N PHE A 79 -7.65 5.39 2.45
CA PHE A 79 -7.62 4.12 3.16
C PHE A 79 -9.04 3.54 3.17
N ARG A 80 -9.26 2.44 2.46
CA ARG A 80 -10.55 1.74 2.43
C ARG A 80 -10.43 0.44 3.22
N SER A 81 -10.84 0.48 4.49
CA SER A 81 -10.96 -0.72 5.31
C SER A 81 -12.18 -1.53 4.86
N SER A 82 -11.98 -2.81 4.55
CA SER A 82 -13.09 -3.76 4.36
C SER A 82 -13.10 -4.76 5.51
N SER A 83 -13.78 -4.39 6.59
CA SER A 83 -14.17 -5.33 7.64
C SER A 83 -15.32 -6.18 7.12
N GLY A 84 -15.02 -7.36 6.57
CA GLY A 84 -16.02 -8.26 6.00
C GLY A 84 -15.60 -9.71 6.07
N ILE A 85 -15.58 -10.28 7.27
CA ILE A 85 -15.70 -11.73 7.47
C ILE A 85 -16.75 -11.91 8.56
N THR A 86 -17.97 -12.27 8.13
CA THR A 86 -19.02 -12.89 8.97
C THR A 86 -19.01 -14.37 8.69
#